data_AF-A0A336NE73-F1
#
_entry.id   AF-A0A336NE73-F1
#
_cell.length_a   1.000
_cell.length_b   1.000
_cell.length_c   1.000
_cell.angle_alpha   90.00
_cell.angle_beta   90.00
_cell.angle_gamma   90.00
#
_symmetry.space_group_name_H-M   'P 1'
#
loop_
_entity.id
_entity.type
_entity.pdbx_description
1 polymer ?
#
loop_
_entity_poly.entity_id
_entity_poly.type
_entity_poly.pdbx_seq_one_letter_code
_entity_poly.pdbx_strand_id
1 'polypeptide(L)'
;MDILFYHLTQSTLKDILPTLVERALARFGKVTIQCVSEEQRDSMDMHLWVYADESFIGHGTECDQYSNFQPVFLTTGQENPNDSKIRFLIEGAVCSNIDTYQRLVVIFDGRDDEQLSLVRAQWKKYKMENHNLTYWQQTEDRCWEKQV
;
A
#
# COMPACT_ATOMS: atom_id res chain seq x y z
N MET A 1 1.72 13.92 -8.72
CA MET A 1 1.91 13.49 -7.31
C MET A 1 3.12 12.55 -7.21
N ASP A 2 3.51 12.13 -6.00
CA ASP A 2 4.55 11.11 -5.81
C ASP A 2 3.95 9.70 -5.85
N ILE A 3 4.54 8.82 -6.66
CA ILE A 3 4.17 7.39 -6.71
C ILE A 3 5.41 6.55 -6.45
N LEU A 4 5.34 5.72 -5.41
CA LEU A 4 6.45 4.88 -5.00
C LEU A 4 6.11 3.43 -5.34
N PHE A 5 6.99 2.78 -6.09
CA PHE A 5 6.91 1.36 -6.39
C PHE A 5 7.91 0.62 -5.51
N TYR A 6 7.43 -0.33 -4.72
CA TYR A 6 8.24 -1.18 -3.86
C TYR A 6 8.22 -2.61 -4.37
N HIS A 7 9.36 -3.06 -4.86
CA HIS A 7 9.59 -4.40 -5.38
C HIS A 7 10.13 -5.31 -4.27
N LEU A 8 9.30 -6.25 -3.83
CA LEU A 8 9.68 -7.26 -2.84
C LEU A 8 10.41 -8.41 -3.53
N THR A 9 11.67 -8.62 -3.19
CA THR A 9 12.49 -9.73 -3.71
C THR A 9 12.95 -10.69 -2.61
N GLN A 10 12.95 -10.24 -1.35
CA GLN A 10 13.47 -11.00 -0.21
C GLN A 10 12.44 -11.24 0.90
N SER A 11 11.50 -10.30 1.09
CA SER A 11 10.49 -10.36 2.16
C SER A 11 9.10 -10.66 1.62
N THR A 12 8.17 -11.02 2.50
CA THR A 12 6.75 -11.04 2.14
C THR A 12 6.11 -9.67 2.33
N LEU A 13 4.97 -9.45 1.70
CA LEU A 13 4.17 -8.24 1.89
C LEU A 13 3.80 -8.05 3.37
N LYS A 14 3.37 -9.12 4.04
CA LYS A 14 2.96 -9.10 5.45
C LYS A 14 4.09 -8.70 6.40
N ASP A 15 5.34 -9.05 6.08
CA ASP A 15 6.50 -8.67 6.90
C ASP A 15 6.79 -7.16 6.82
N ILE A 16 6.60 -6.56 5.64
CA ILE A 16 7.09 -5.21 5.33
C ILE A 16 6.00 -4.15 5.45
N LEU A 17 4.75 -4.49 5.09
CA LEU A 17 3.64 -3.54 5.05
C LEU A 17 3.46 -2.81 6.39
N PRO A 18 3.45 -3.47 7.57
CA PRO A 18 3.23 -2.78 8.84
C PRO A 18 4.24 -1.65 9.08
N THR A 19 5.53 -1.91 8.86
CA THR A 19 6.59 -0.90 9.03
C THR A 19 6.44 0.28 8.07
N LEU A 20 6.02 0.04 6.83
CA LEU A 20 5.79 1.12 5.86
C LEU A 20 4.55 1.94 6.24
N VAL A 21 3.50 1.29 6.75
CA VAL A 21 2.26 1.93 7.21
C VAL A 21 2.51 2.78 8.44
N GLU A 22 3.28 2.31 9.43
CA GLU A 22 3.68 3.12 10.59
C GLU A 22 4.42 4.40 10.18
N ARG A 23 5.39 4.27 9.26
CA ARG A 23 6.12 5.43 8.72
C ARG A 23 5.20 6.39 7.97
N ALA A 24 4.23 5.87 7.24
CA ALA A 24 3.24 6.68 6.55
C ALA A 24 2.30 7.38 7.54
N LEU A 25 1.78 6.69 8.54
CA LEU A 25 0.95 7.25 9.61
C LEU A 25 1.67 8.39 10.33
N ALA A 26 2.93 8.21 10.70
CA ALA A 26 3.72 9.25 11.37
C ALA A 26 3.84 10.54 10.55
N ARG A 27 3.76 10.45 9.22
CA ARG A 27 3.88 11.59 8.30
C ARG A 27 2.54 12.19 7.87
N PHE A 28 1.55 11.34 7.57
CA PHE A 28 0.30 11.74 6.94
C PHE A 28 -0.89 11.70 7.90
N GLY A 29 -0.74 11.10 9.08
CA GLY A 29 -1.79 10.93 10.09
C GLY A 29 -2.82 9.86 9.75
N LYS A 30 -3.22 9.75 8.47
CA LYS A 30 -4.17 8.77 7.98
C LYS A 30 -3.69 8.07 6.72
N VAL A 31 -4.01 6.78 6.60
CA VAL A 31 -3.59 5.89 5.51
C VAL A 31 -4.79 5.09 5.01
N THR A 32 -4.85 4.84 3.70
CA THR A 32 -5.74 3.82 3.13
C THR A 32 -4.90 2.67 2.57
N ILE A 33 -5.31 1.43 2.81
CA ILE A 33 -4.73 0.21 2.24
C ILE A 33 -5.81 -0.45 1.39
N GLN A 34 -5.51 -0.68 0.11
CA GLN A 34 -6.43 -1.31 -0.82
C GLN A 34 -5.94 -2.70 -1.22
N CYS A 35 -6.77 -3.72 -0.99
CA CYS A 35 -6.56 -5.11 -1.40
C CYS A 35 -7.35 -5.43 -2.68
N VAL A 36 -7.08 -6.57 -3.34
CA VAL A 36 -7.86 -6.97 -4.54
C VAL A 36 -9.11 -7.79 -4.21
N SER A 37 -9.20 -8.36 -3.01
CA SER A 37 -10.36 -9.14 -2.57
C SER A 37 -10.66 -8.97 -1.07
N GLU A 38 -11.89 -9.31 -0.67
CA GLU A 38 -12.31 -9.31 0.74
C GLU A 38 -11.49 -10.31 1.57
N GLU A 39 -11.18 -11.48 1.00
CA GLU A 39 -10.34 -12.50 1.64
C GLU A 39 -8.95 -11.95 2.00
N GLN A 40 -8.31 -11.23 1.07
CA GLN A 40 -7.02 -10.59 1.31
C GLN A 40 -7.11 -9.44 2.30
N ARG A 41 -8.17 -8.62 2.21
CA ARG A 41 -8.46 -7.55 3.17
C ARG A 41 -8.55 -8.12 4.59
N ASP A 42 -9.33 -9.16 4.79
CA ASP A 42 -9.55 -9.79 6.09
C ASP A 42 -8.27 -10.48 6.59
N SER A 43 -7.51 -11.12 5.69
CA SER A 43 -6.21 -11.71 6.01
C SER A 43 -5.20 -10.64 6.45
N MET A 44 -5.26 -9.44 5.88
CA MET A 44 -4.41 -8.32 6.24
C MET A 44 -4.86 -7.65 7.54
N ASP A 45 -6.17 -7.47 7.73
CA ASP A 45 -6.77 -6.96 8.97
C ASP A 45 -6.30 -7.79 10.17
N MET A 46 -6.52 -9.11 10.13
CA MET A 46 -6.05 -10.02 11.18
C MET A 46 -4.53 -9.92 11.42
N HIS A 47 -3.74 -9.79 10.36
CA HIS A 47 -2.28 -9.71 10.47
C HIS A 47 -1.81 -8.42 11.16
N LEU A 48 -2.43 -7.28 10.84
CA LEU A 48 -2.07 -5.98 11.43
C LEU A 48 -2.38 -5.90 12.93
N TRP A 49 -3.21 -6.79 13.47
CA TRP A 49 -3.42 -6.90 14.92
C TRP A 49 -2.31 -7.65 15.65
N VAL A 50 -1.54 -8.51 14.98
CA VAL A 50 -0.60 -9.46 15.63
C VAL A 50 0.83 -9.39 15.09
N TYR A 51 1.14 -8.43 14.22
CA TYR A 51 2.45 -8.38 13.56
C TYR A 51 3.62 -8.08 14.52
N ALA A 52 3.37 -7.51 15.70
CA ALA A 52 4.39 -7.23 16.72
C ALA A 52 3.77 -7.25 18.12
N ASP A 53 4.53 -7.73 19.12
CA ASP A 53 4.05 -7.87 20.50
C ASP A 53 3.81 -6.52 21.21
N GLU A 54 4.59 -5.49 20.85
CA GLU A 54 4.57 -4.17 21.49
C GLU A 54 4.16 -3.01 20.56
N SER A 55 3.64 -3.31 19.36
CA SER A 55 3.15 -2.28 18.43
C SER A 55 1.72 -2.55 18.01
N PHE A 56 0.98 -1.47 17.80
CA PHE A 56 -0.41 -1.52 17.39
C PHE A 56 -0.69 -0.45 16.33
N ILE A 57 -1.27 -0.88 15.21
CA ILE A 57 -1.77 0.01 14.16
C ILE A 57 -3.29 0.12 14.32
N GLY A 58 -3.77 1.28 14.76
CA GLY A 58 -5.21 1.59 14.78
C GLY A 58 -5.81 1.54 13.38
N HIS A 59 -6.56 0.48 13.09
CA HIS A 59 -7.16 0.25 11.79
C HIS A 59 -8.60 -0.23 11.87
N GLY A 60 -9.30 -0.07 10.75
CA GLY A 60 -10.61 -0.66 10.51
C GLY A 60 -10.86 -0.80 9.01
N THR A 61 -11.96 -1.45 8.66
CA THR A 61 -12.31 -1.82 7.29
C THR A 61 -13.49 -1.02 6.75
N GLU A 62 -13.77 -1.18 5.45
CA GLU A 62 -14.99 -0.68 4.79
C GLU A 62 -16.29 -1.23 5.39
N CYS A 63 -16.23 -2.34 6.13
CA CYS A 63 -17.37 -2.92 6.82
C CYS A 63 -17.66 -2.27 8.19
N ASP A 64 -16.75 -1.45 8.72
CA ASP A 64 -16.92 -0.82 10.03
C ASP A 64 -17.84 0.40 9.98
N GLN A 65 -18.65 0.57 11.02
CA GLN A 65 -19.60 1.69 11.16
C GLN A 65 -18.94 3.07 11.12
N TYR A 66 -17.68 3.17 11.56
CA TYR A 66 -16.95 4.43 11.74
C TYR A 66 -15.68 4.48 10.88
N SER A 67 -15.75 3.98 9.64
CA SER A 67 -14.63 3.94 8.69
C SER A 67 -13.93 5.30 8.49
N ASN A 68 -14.65 6.41 8.62
CA ASN A 68 -14.11 7.78 8.50
C ASN A 68 -13.18 8.21 9.65
N PHE A 69 -13.28 7.55 10.81
CA PHE A 69 -12.43 7.84 11.98
C PHE A 69 -11.17 6.98 12.04
N GLN A 70 -11.05 5.97 11.18
CA GLN A 70 -9.93 5.03 11.23
C GLN A 70 -8.62 5.68 10.77
N PRO A 71 -7.55 5.66 11.59
CA PRO A 71 -6.23 6.12 11.18
C PRO A 71 -5.71 5.33 9.98
N VAL A 72 -5.92 4.02 9.97
CA VAL A 72 -5.70 3.17 8.80
C VAL A 72 -7.03 2.56 8.35
N PHE A 73 -7.35 2.75 7.08
CA PHE A 73 -8.58 2.23 6.49
C PHE A 73 -8.26 1.14 5.47
N LEU A 74 -8.78 -0.08 5.67
CA LEU A 74 -8.65 -1.21 4.76
C LEU A 74 -9.89 -1.33 3.88
N THR A 75 -9.69 -1.50 2.58
CA THR A 75 -10.77 -1.50 1.60
C THR A 75 -10.43 -2.40 0.41
N THR A 76 -11.46 -2.91 -0.26
CA THR A 76 -11.37 -3.49 -1.60
C THR A 76 -11.85 -2.52 -2.67
N GLY A 77 -12.60 -1.50 -2.27
CA GLY A 77 -13.19 -0.48 -3.11
C GLY A 77 -12.26 0.69 -3.46
N GLN A 78 -12.89 1.81 -3.80
CA GLN A 78 -12.24 3.02 -4.34
C GLN A 78 -12.45 4.24 -3.44
N GLU A 79 -13.28 4.10 -2.42
CA GLU A 79 -13.63 5.12 -1.46
C GLU A 79 -12.44 5.51 -0.58
N ASN A 80 -12.57 6.69 0.03
CA ASN A 80 -11.59 7.25 0.95
C ASN A 80 -12.29 7.98 2.11
N PRO A 81 -13.10 7.27 2.92
CA PRO A 81 -13.94 7.90 3.95
C PRO A 81 -13.13 8.57 5.05
N ASN A 82 -11.90 8.10 5.31
CA ASN A 82 -11.02 8.69 6.30
C ASN A 82 -10.28 9.94 5.78
N ASP A 83 -10.43 10.31 4.51
CA ASP A 83 -9.72 11.42 3.85
C ASP A 83 -8.19 11.28 3.92
N SER A 84 -7.68 10.04 3.83
CA SER A 84 -6.24 9.81 3.79
C SER A 84 -5.59 10.49 2.59
N LYS A 85 -4.37 11.02 2.78
CA LYS A 85 -3.58 11.64 1.71
C LYS A 85 -2.56 10.69 1.09
N ILE A 86 -2.49 9.47 1.61
CA ILE A 86 -1.64 8.39 1.12
C ILE A 86 -2.45 7.11 1.01
N ARG A 87 -2.28 6.40 -0.11
CA ARG A 87 -2.90 5.10 -0.35
C ARG A 87 -1.87 4.04 -0.73
N PHE A 88 -1.99 2.88 -0.12
CA PHE A 88 -1.22 1.69 -0.44
C PHE A 88 -2.05 0.79 -1.33
N LEU A 89 -1.48 0.37 -2.45
CA LEU A 89 -2.03 -0.63 -3.37
C LEU A 89 -1.19 -1.90 -3.21
N ILE A 90 -1.82 -2.97 -2.77
CA ILE A 90 -1.15 -4.24 -2.51
C ILE A 90 -1.75 -5.35 -3.36
N GLU A 91 -0.97 -6.39 -3.64
CA GLU A 91 -1.43 -7.61 -4.31
C GLU A 91 -2.10 -7.36 -5.67
N GLY A 92 -1.67 -6.29 -6.36
CA GLY A 92 -2.23 -5.90 -7.66
C GLY A 92 -3.47 -4.99 -7.60
N ALA A 93 -3.77 -4.39 -6.45
CA ALA A 93 -4.85 -3.41 -6.36
C ALA A 93 -4.63 -2.23 -7.31
N VAL A 94 -5.74 -1.71 -7.83
CA VAL A 94 -5.76 -0.56 -8.74
C VAL A 94 -6.68 0.51 -8.19
N CYS A 95 -6.16 1.72 -8.07
CA CYS A 95 -6.96 2.90 -7.73
C CYS A 95 -7.29 3.69 -9.00
N SER A 96 -8.57 3.97 -9.19
CA SER A 96 -9.12 4.68 -10.35
C SER A 96 -8.91 6.19 -10.26
N ASN A 97 -9.06 6.77 -9.05
CA ASN A 97 -8.94 8.21 -8.83
C ASN A 97 -7.79 8.52 -7.88
N ILE A 98 -6.60 8.64 -8.46
CA ILE A 98 -5.35 8.82 -7.72
C ILE A 98 -5.03 10.29 -7.43
N ASP A 99 -5.63 11.23 -8.16
CA ASP A 99 -5.32 12.67 -8.07
C ASP A 99 -5.74 13.30 -6.73
N THR A 100 -6.57 12.60 -5.96
CA THR A 100 -6.98 13.01 -4.61
C THR A 100 -5.89 12.76 -3.56
N TYR A 101 -4.87 11.96 -3.89
CA TYR A 101 -3.79 11.61 -2.98
C TYR A 101 -2.55 12.46 -3.23
N GLN A 102 -1.82 12.74 -2.15
CA GLN A 102 -0.48 13.33 -2.24
C GLN A 102 0.55 12.26 -2.58
N ARG A 103 0.30 11.01 -2.15
CA ARG A 103 1.20 9.88 -2.35
C ARG A 103 0.46 8.59 -2.63
N LEU A 104 0.92 7.86 -3.63
CA LEU A 104 0.51 6.48 -3.88
C LEU A 104 1.70 5.56 -3.64
N VAL A 105 1.47 4.44 -2.96
CA VAL A 105 2.48 3.41 -2.71
C VAL A 105 1.98 2.11 -3.32
N VAL A 106 2.70 1.61 -4.32
CA VAL A 106 2.42 0.32 -4.96
C VAL A 106 3.44 -0.69 -4.45
N ILE A 107 2.96 -1.77 -3.83
CA ILE A 107 3.82 -2.85 -3.33
C ILE A 107 3.47 -4.12 -4.09
N PHE A 108 4.49 -4.82 -4.59
CA PHE A 108 4.30 -6.02 -5.38
C PHE A 108 5.41 -7.04 -5.14
N ASP A 109 5.04 -8.32 -5.30
CA ASP A 109 5.96 -9.43 -5.20
C ASP A 109 6.70 -9.65 -6.53
N GLY A 110 8.03 -9.62 -6.49
CA GLY A 110 8.90 -9.89 -7.63
C GLY A 110 8.90 -11.32 -8.13
N ARG A 111 8.30 -12.23 -7.36
CA ARG A 111 8.17 -13.65 -7.69
C ARG A 111 6.82 -13.98 -8.34
N ASP A 112 5.94 -12.99 -8.46
CA ASP A 112 4.61 -13.10 -9.06
C ASP A 112 4.59 -12.40 -10.42
N ASP A 113 4.56 -13.20 -11.50
CA ASP A 113 4.59 -12.72 -12.87
C ASP A 113 3.34 -11.90 -13.25
N GLU A 114 2.19 -12.16 -12.62
CA GLU A 114 0.95 -11.41 -12.86
C GLU A 114 1.05 -10.01 -12.25
N GLN A 115 1.54 -9.92 -11.00
CA GLN A 115 1.78 -8.63 -10.35
C GLN A 115 2.85 -7.82 -11.08
N LEU A 116 3.95 -8.45 -11.52
CA LEU A 116 4.98 -7.78 -12.33
C LEU A 116 4.40 -7.19 -13.62
N SER A 117 3.54 -7.94 -14.29
CA SER A 117 2.89 -7.51 -15.53
C SER A 117 1.95 -6.32 -15.28
N LEU A 118 1.15 -6.37 -14.22
CA LEU A 118 0.25 -5.28 -13.83
C LEU A 118 1.03 -4.01 -13.47
N VAL A 119 2.09 -4.14 -12.65
CA VAL A 119 2.91 -3.00 -12.22
C VAL A 119 3.64 -2.36 -13.38
N ARG A 120 4.11 -3.14 -14.36
CA ARG A 120 4.69 -2.58 -15.60
C ARG A 120 3.67 -1.75 -16.37
N ALA A 121 2.40 -2.18 -16.42
CA ALA A 121 1.34 -1.41 -17.06
C ALA A 121 1.02 -0.12 -16.28
N GLN A 122 0.91 -0.19 -14.95
CA GLN A 122 0.70 0.96 -14.07
C GLN A 122 1.84 1.98 -14.18
N TRP A 123 3.09 1.51 -14.14
CA TRP A 123 4.27 2.36 -14.31
C TRP A 123 4.24 3.14 -15.63
N LYS A 124 3.96 2.46 -16.75
CA LYS A 124 3.82 3.12 -18.05
C LYS A 124 2.71 4.16 -18.05
N LYS A 125 1.53 3.81 -17.52
CA LYS A 125 0.39 4.73 -17.41
C LYS A 125 0.77 5.99 -16.63
N TYR A 126 1.28 5.83 -15.41
CA TYR A 126 1.57 6.98 -14.56
C TYR A 126 2.75 7.82 -15.06
N LYS A 127 3.69 7.21 -15.78
CA LYS A 127 4.77 7.93 -16.46
C LYS A 127 4.22 8.81 -17.60
N MET A 128 3.26 8.30 -18.37
CA MET A 128 2.58 9.09 -19.43
C MET A 128 1.75 10.24 -18.85
N GLU A 129 1.19 10.06 -17.66
CA GLU A 129 0.46 11.09 -16.91
C GLU A 129 1.38 12.12 -16.21
N ASN A 130 2.71 12.03 -16.40
CA ASN A 130 3.72 12.92 -15.82
C ASN A 130 3.74 12.95 -14.27
N HIS A 131 3.39 11.83 -13.62
CA HIS A 131 3.59 11.70 -12.17
C HIS A 131 5.06 11.49 -11.81
N ASN A 132 5.44 11.85 -10.58
CA ASN A 132 6.78 11.64 -10.07
C ASN A 132 6.92 10.19 -9.57
N LEU A 133 7.58 9.34 -10.35
CA LEU A 133 7.73 7.92 -10.04
C LEU A 133 9.06 7.64 -9.37
N THR A 134 9.06 6.89 -8.27
CA THR A 134 10.25 6.37 -7.61
C THR A 134 10.18 4.85 -7.54
N TYR A 135 11.28 4.17 -7.84
CA TYR A 135 11.36 2.71 -7.79
C TYR A 135 12.35 2.25 -6.72
N TRP A 136 11.85 1.49 -5.75
CA TRP A 136 12.62 0.87 -4.68
C TRP A 136 12.62 -0.64 -4.85
N GLN A 137 13.81 -1.24 -4.78
CA GLN A 137 13.98 -2.68 -4.81
C GLN A 137 14.71 -3.15 -3.55
N GLN A 138 14.32 -4.31 -3.02
CA GLN A 138 15.03 -4.91 -1.90
C GLN A 138 16.40 -5.43 -2.34
N THR A 139 17.42 -5.10 -1.55
CA THR A 139 18.74 -5.76 -1.58
C THR A 139 18.68 -7.11 -0.88
N GLU A 140 19.75 -7.91 -1.01
CA GLU A 140 19.88 -9.21 -0.31
C GLU A 140 19.74 -9.06 1.22
N ASP A 141 20.19 -7.94 1.77
CA ASP A 141 20.07 -7.59 3.19
C ASP A 141 18.68 -7.03 3.59
N ARG A 142 17.66 -7.16 2.72
CA ARG A 142 16.29 -6.65 2.90
C ARG A 142 16.21 -5.12 3.06
N CYS A 143 17.26 -4.40 2.70
CA CYS A 143 17.28 -2.94 2.67
C CYS A 143 16.69 -2.42 1.34
N TRP A 144 16.32 -1.14 1.29
CA TRP A 144 15.77 -0.53 0.08
C TRP A 144 16.85 0.20 -0.72
N GLU A 145 16.96 -0.14 -1.99
CA GLU A 145 17.79 0.58 -2.96
C GLU A 145 16.92 1.29 -4.00
N LYS A 146 17.20 2.57 -4.24
CA LYS A 146 16.50 3.39 -5.23
C LYS A 146 17.11 3.12 -6.61
N GLN A 147 16.31 2.65 -7.56
CA GLN A 147 16.75 2.43 -8.95
C GLN A 147 16.42 3.62 -9.86
N VAL A 148 15.32 4.33 -9.57
CA VAL A 148 14.84 5.50 -10.32
C VAL A 148 14.22 6.50 -9.36
#